data_AF-A0A8D8DPT7-F1
#
_entry.id   AF-A0A8D8DPT7-F1
#
_cell.length_a   1.000
_cell.length_b   1.000
_cell.length_c   1.000
_cell.angle_alpha   90.00
_cell.angle_beta   90.00
_cell.angle_gamma   90.00
#
_symmetry.space_group_name_H-M   'P 1'
#
loop_
_entity.id
_entity.type
_entity.pdbx_description
1 polymer ?
#
loop_
_entity_poly.entity_id
_entity_poly.type
_entity_poly.pdbx_seq_one_letter_code
_entity_poly.pdbx_strand_id
1 'polypeptide(L)'
;MTNSEDDRAASELSLQFYIGWFAHPIFSESGNYPQAMIDRVAALSKQQGYSRSRLPTFSPAEIEMIKGTSDFFGINSYTSVLVRKNDRNNSVGYPVPSFNHDMGVIESSDPDWPTSGSVWLHVVPKGMNKLLNWIRKEYNNPPVYVTENGVSDRGGTNDVKRIDYFNSYLEAVLDAIEDGCNVQMYIAWSLMDSYEWKAGFTEKFGLYHVDFTSPNRTRTPKASAKVYANIVKTHRIDWSYRPAPEKMIKPPAPYRSDSSVRLPVTYLFVAALAIVLKLVYSS
;
A
#
# COMPACT_ATOMS: atom_id res chain seq x y z
N MET A 1 -18.61 4.48 8.51
CA MET A 1 -19.09 3.15 8.10
C MET A 1 -19.58 2.41 9.33
N THR A 2 -20.47 1.44 9.18
CA THR A 2 -21.04 0.72 10.33
C THR A 2 -20.17 -0.52 10.60
N ASN A 3 -20.12 -1.01 11.84
CA ASN A 3 -19.45 -2.28 12.15
C ASN A 3 -20.33 -3.48 11.73
N SER A 4 -20.96 -3.38 10.55
CA SER A 4 -21.88 -4.39 10.05
C SER A 4 -21.14 -5.62 9.53
N GLU A 5 -21.77 -6.78 9.59
CA GLU A 5 -21.22 -8.00 8.99
C GLU A 5 -20.97 -7.85 7.49
N ASP A 6 -21.82 -7.06 6.79
CA ASP A 6 -21.65 -6.75 5.37
C ASP A 6 -20.36 -5.96 5.09
N ASP A 7 -20.03 -4.96 5.91
CA ASP A 7 -18.80 -4.18 5.74
C ASP A 7 -17.55 -5.03 6.06
N ARG A 8 -17.65 -5.93 7.05
CA ARG A 8 -16.57 -6.90 7.35
C ARG A 8 -16.36 -7.90 6.21
N ALA A 9 -17.43 -8.44 5.64
CA ALA A 9 -17.35 -9.34 4.49
C ALA A 9 -16.81 -8.65 3.23
N ALA A 10 -17.18 -7.38 3.01
CA ALA A 10 -16.61 -6.57 1.93
C ALA A 10 -15.11 -6.31 2.14
N SER A 11 -14.70 -6.08 3.39
CA SER A 11 -13.29 -5.93 3.76
C SER A 11 -12.49 -7.19 3.44
N GLU A 12 -12.97 -8.34 3.88
CA GLU A 12 -12.34 -9.64 3.62
C GLU A 12 -12.23 -9.90 2.10
N LEU A 13 -13.31 -9.68 1.36
CA LEU A 13 -13.30 -9.86 -0.10
C LEU A 13 -12.27 -8.97 -0.79
N SER A 14 -12.11 -7.73 -0.34
CA SER A 14 -11.08 -6.83 -0.86
C SER A 14 -9.67 -7.34 -0.60
N LEU A 15 -9.38 -7.85 0.61
CA LEU A 15 -8.08 -8.44 0.96
C LEU A 15 -7.76 -9.65 0.10
N GLN A 16 -8.75 -10.52 -0.14
CA GLN A 16 -8.58 -11.68 -1.02
C GLN A 16 -8.30 -11.26 -2.47
N PHE A 17 -8.91 -10.19 -2.98
CA PHE A 17 -8.66 -9.70 -4.34
C PHE A 17 -7.34 -8.95 -4.51
N TYR A 18 -6.83 -8.28 -3.47
CA TYR A 18 -5.55 -7.57 -3.54
C TYR A 18 -4.36 -8.43 -3.11
N ILE A 19 -4.41 -8.96 -1.88
CA ILE A 19 -3.31 -9.74 -1.31
C ILE A 19 -3.49 -11.21 -1.67
N GLY A 20 -4.68 -11.77 -1.42
CA GLY A 20 -4.96 -13.18 -1.65
C GLY A 20 -4.69 -13.63 -3.08
N TRP A 21 -4.94 -12.78 -4.08
CA TRP A 21 -4.67 -13.11 -5.48
C TRP A 21 -3.22 -13.59 -5.69
N PHE A 22 -2.25 -12.95 -5.05
CA PHE A 22 -0.83 -13.32 -5.19
C PHE A 22 -0.34 -14.20 -4.04
N ALA A 23 -0.81 -13.95 -2.82
CA ALA A 23 -0.34 -14.63 -1.62
C ALA A 23 -0.95 -16.03 -1.45
N HIS A 24 -2.25 -16.20 -1.74
CA HIS A 24 -2.95 -17.46 -1.48
C HIS A 24 -2.38 -18.66 -2.25
N PRO A 25 -1.94 -18.53 -3.53
CA PRO A 25 -1.28 -19.63 -4.22
C PRO A 25 0.02 -20.10 -3.55
N ILE A 26 0.72 -19.21 -2.84
CA ILE A 26 2.06 -19.45 -2.28
C ILE A 26 1.97 -19.85 -0.80
N PHE A 27 1.18 -19.12 0.00
CA PHE A 27 1.20 -19.20 1.46
C PHE A 27 0.00 -19.91 2.08
N SER A 28 -1.11 -20.09 1.36
CA SER A 28 -2.25 -20.83 1.93
C SER A 28 -1.96 -22.33 1.99
N GLU A 29 -2.58 -23.02 2.94
CA GLU A 29 -2.49 -24.48 3.04
C GLU A 29 -3.05 -25.20 1.80
N SER A 30 -4.06 -24.61 1.16
CA SER A 30 -4.68 -25.18 -0.05
C SER A 30 -3.92 -24.87 -1.34
N GLY A 31 -3.03 -23.87 -1.33
CA GLY A 31 -2.56 -23.21 -2.55
C GLY A 31 -3.72 -22.61 -3.36
N ASN A 32 -3.53 -22.51 -4.68
CA ASN A 32 -4.50 -21.97 -5.64
C ASN A 32 -4.92 -20.51 -5.35
N TYR A 33 -5.73 -19.91 -6.24
CA TYR A 33 -6.36 -18.61 -5.97
C TYR A 33 -7.36 -18.69 -4.81
N PRO A 34 -7.66 -17.56 -4.14
CA PRO A 34 -8.73 -17.52 -3.13
C PRO A 34 -10.05 -18.02 -3.68
N GLN A 35 -10.74 -18.89 -2.93
CA GLN A 35 -12.01 -19.47 -3.36
C GLN A 35 -13.06 -18.39 -3.67
N ALA A 36 -13.12 -17.32 -2.85
CA ALA A 36 -14.01 -16.18 -3.07
C ALA A 36 -13.77 -15.48 -4.42
N MET A 37 -12.51 -15.41 -4.88
CA MET A 37 -12.17 -14.84 -6.17
C MET A 37 -12.58 -15.78 -7.32
N ILE A 38 -12.30 -17.08 -7.19
CA ILE A 38 -12.69 -18.12 -8.17
C ILE A 38 -14.20 -18.10 -8.41
N ASP A 39 -14.98 -18.21 -7.33
CA ASP A 39 -16.44 -18.31 -7.41
C ASP A 39 -17.05 -17.05 -8.02
N ARG A 40 -16.56 -15.88 -7.59
CA ARG A 40 -17.10 -14.60 -8.03
C ARG A 40 -16.78 -14.32 -9.50
N VAL A 41 -15.55 -14.53 -9.94
CA VAL A 41 -15.19 -14.31 -11.35
C VAL A 41 -15.87 -15.34 -12.25
N ALA A 42 -16.00 -16.61 -11.82
CA ALA A 42 -16.71 -17.63 -12.58
C ALA A 42 -18.21 -17.29 -12.75
N ALA A 43 -18.88 -16.88 -11.66
CA ALA A 43 -20.28 -16.48 -11.69
C ALA A 43 -20.51 -15.28 -12.61
N LEU A 44 -19.68 -14.24 -12.50
CA LEU A 44 -19.78 -13.05 -13.35
C LEU A 44 -19.45 -13.34 -14.81
N SER A 45 -18.47 -14.20 -15.08
CA SER A 45 -18.13 -14.63 -16.44
C SER A 45 -19.33 -15.34 -17.09
N LYS A 46 -20.00 -16.24 -16.36
CA LYS A 46 -21.21 -16.91 -16.83
C LYS A 46 -22.34 -15.91 -17.09
N GLN A 47 -22.57 -14.97 -16.16
CA GLN A 47 -23.60 -13.93 -16.31
C GLN A 47 -23.35 -13.03 -17.53
N GLN A 48 -22.08 -12.76 -17.84
CA GLN A 48 -21.65 -11.93 -18.98
C GLN A 48 -21.60 -12.72 -20.31
N GLY A 49 -21.99 -14.00 -20.31
CA GLY A 49 -22.05 -14.82 -21.52
C GLY A 49 -20.71 -15.42 -21.97
N TYR A 50 -19.67 -15.39 -21.12
CA TYR A 50 -18.42 -16.09 -21.43
C TYR A 50 -18.62 -17.61 -21.31
N SER A 51 -18.04 -18.36 -22.24
CA SER A 51 -18.07 -19.83 -22.25
C SER A 51 -17.21 -20.47 -21.15
N ARG A 52 -16.30 -19.70 -20.54
CA ARG A 52 -15.42 -20.10 -19.44
C ARG A 52 -15.16 -18.94 -18.50
N SER A 53 -14.67 -19.23 -17.29
CA SER A 53 -14.22 -18.18 -16.36
C SER A 53 -13.12 -17.31 -17.00
N ARG A 54 -13.16 -16.00 -16.72
CA ARG A 54 -12.10 -15.06 -17.07
C ARG A 54 -10.85 -15.23 -16.19
N LEU A 55 -10.99 -15.81 -14.99
CA LEU A 55 -9.86 -16.19 -14.14
C LEU A 55 -9.29 -17.53 -14.64
N PRO A 56 -7.99 -17.60 -14.99
CA PRO A 56 -7.34 -18.87 -15.33
C PRO A 56 -7.40 -19.85 -14.15
N THR A 57 -7.31 -21.14 -14.45
CA THR A 57 -7.30 -22.20 -13.44
C THR A 57 -5.90 -22.81 -13.35
N PHE A 58 -5.43 -23.07 -12.14
CA PHE A 58 -4.26 -23.94 -11.94
C PHE A 58 -4.69 -25.41 -11.99
N SER A 59 -3.88 -26.22 -12.67
CA SER A 59 -3.93 -27.67 -12.54
C SER A 59 -3.42 -28.11 -11.16
N PRO A 60 -3.76 -29.34 -10.71
CA PRO A 60 -3.23 -29.86 -9.44
C PRO A 60 -1.70 -29.85 -9.36
N ALA A 61 -1.02 -30.12 -10.48
CA ALA A 61 0.45 -30.09 -10.54
C ALA A 61 1.01 -28.66 -10.37
N GLU A 62 0.36 -27.65 -10.94
CA GLU A 62 0.76 -26.25 -10.77
C GLU A 62 0.50 -25.76 -9.34
N ILE A 63 -0.61 -26.18 -8.71
CA ILE A 63 -0.90 -25.85 -7.30
C ILE A 63 0.21 -26.39 -6.41
N GLU A 64 0.58 -27.67 -6.52
CA GLU A 64 1.64 -28.26 -5.72
C GLU A 64 3.02 -27.67 -6.03
N MET A 65 3.26 -27.23 -7.27
CA MET A 65 4.52 -26.57 -7.65
C MET A 65 4.68 -25.18 -7.04
N ILE A 66 3.58 -24.42 -6.85
CA ILE A 66 3.62 -23.02 -6.37
C ILE A 66 3.48 -22.93 -4.84
N LYS A 67 2.69 -23.81 -4.24
CA LYS A 67 2.44 -23.82 -2.79
C LYS A 67 3.75 -23.99 -2.01
N GLY A 68 3.99 -23.12 -1.03
CA GLY A 68 5.17 -23.17 -0.16
C GLY A 68 6.47 -22.70 -0.82
N THR A 69 6.43 -22.01 -1.97
CA THR A 69 7.62 -21.57 -2.70
C THR A 69 8.28 -20.29 -2.16
N SER A 70 8.05 -19.95 -0.89
CA SER A 70 8.65 -18.76 -0.28
C SER A 70 8.98 -18.95 1.19
N ASP A 71 10.18 -18.48 1.58
CA ASP A 71 10.67 -18.56 2.96
C ASP A 71 10.10 -17.46 3.88
N PHE A 72 9.57 -16.38 3.31
CA PHE A 72 9.03 -15.24 4.05
C PHE A 72 7.96 -14.50 3.23
N PHE A 73 7.08 -13.81 3.92
CA PHE A 73 6.05 -12.95 3.33
C PHE A 73 6.56 -11.51 3.21
N GLY A 74 6.83 -11.04 1.99
CA GLY A 74 7.14 -9.63 1.73
C GLY A 74 5.88 -8.78 1.56
N ILE A 75 5.79 -7.65 2.27
CA ILE A 75 4.64 -6.74 2.20
C ILE A 75 5.05 -5.27 2.06
N ASN A 76 4.51 -4.61 1.04
CA ASN A 76 4.59 -3.17 0.86
C ASN A 76 3.28 -2.53 1.35
N SER A 77 3.29 -1.79 2.45
CA SER A 77 2.07 -1.23 3.04
C SER A 77 2.25 0.24 3.35
N TYR A 78 1.25 1.06 3.03
CA TYR A 78 1.37 2.52 3.04
C TYR A 78 0.17 3.23 3.68
N THR A 79 -1.05 2.78 3.41
CA THR A 79 -2.29 3.48 3.74
C THR A 79 -3.40 2.48 4.02
N SER A 80 -4.51 2.98 4.57
CA SER A 80 -5.78 2.27 4.59
C SER A 80 -6.80 2.88 3.64
N VAL A 81 -7.84 2.11 3.34
CA VAL A 81 -9.08 2.50 2.69
C VAL A 81 -10.25 2.02 3.55
N LEU A 82 -11.37 2.70 3.43
CA LEU A 82 -12.64 2.22 3.92
C LEU A 82 -13.34 1.47 2.77
N VAL A 83 -14.02 0.37 3.07
CA VAL A 83 -14.66 -0.45 2.05
C VAL A 83 -16.08 -0.79 2.45
N ARG A 84 -16.97 -0.73 1.47
CA ARG A 84 -18.35 -1.19 1.57
C ARG A 84 -18.72 -2.02 0.35
N LYS A 85 -19.76 -2.82 0.45
CA LYS A 85 -20.26 -3.64 -0.66
C LYS A 85 -20.76 -2.77 -1.83
N ASN A 86 -20.42 -3.15 -3.06
CA ASN A 86 -21.06 -2.60 -4.25
C ASN A 86 -22.42 -3.27 -4.46
N ASP A 87 -23.43 -2.52 -4.89
CA ASP A 87 -24.74 -3.08 -5.13
C ASP A 87 -24.77 -3.96 -6.40
N ARG A 88 -25.81 -4.79 -6.52
CA ARG A 88 -25.96 -5.74 -7.63
C ARG A 88 -26.13 -5.07 -9.00
N ASN A 89 -26.60 -3.81 -9.02
CA ASN A 89 -26.78 -3.05 -10.25
C ASN A 89 -25.50 -2.31 -10.66
N ASN A 90 -24.42 -2.43 -9.86
CA ASN A 90 -23.17 -1.72 -10.06
C ASN A 90 -23.40 -0.20 -10.19
N SER A 91 -24.15 0.40 -9.25
CA SER A 91 -24.52 1.83 -9.35
C SER A 91 -23.33 2.79 -9.33
N VAL A 92 -22.16 2.35 -8.82
CA VAL A 92 -20.89 3.08 -8.91
C VAL A 92 -20.33 3.14 -10.34
N GLY A 93 -20.83 2.30 -11.25
CA GLY A 93 -20.50 2.35 -12.67
C GLY A 93 -19.14 1.78 -13.02
N TYR A 94 -18.64 0.76 -12.30
CA TYR A 94 -17.39 0.11 -12.71
C TYR A 94 -17.52 -0.50 -14.11
N PRO A 95 -16.49 -0.41 -14.97
CA PRO A 95 -16.53 -1.07 -16.27
C PRO A 95 -16.80 -2.57 -16.14
N VAL A 96 -17.52 -3.13 -17.11
CA VAL A 96 -17.92 -4.55 -17.11
C VAL A 96 -17.39 -5.21 -18.40
N PRO A 97 -16.45 -6.16 -18.32
CA PRO A 97 -15.76 -6.66 -17.12
C PRO A 97 -14.62 -5.73 -16.63
N SER A 98 -14.33 -5.75 -15.33
CA SER A 98 -13.13 -5.13 -14.73
C SER A 98 -12.81 -5.73 -13.37
N PHE A 99 -11.56 -5.55 -12.90
CA PHE A 99 -11.12 -5.96 -11.56
C PHE A 99 -12.03 -5.39 -10.46
N ASN A 100 -12.38 -4.10 -10.51
CA ASN A 100 -13.22 -3.48 -9.47
C ASN A 100 -14.64 -4.05 -9.45
N HIS A 101 -15.21 -4.31 -10.63
CA HIS A 101 -16.51 -4.96 -10.73
C HIS A 101 -16.47 -6.40 -10.18
N ASP A 102 -15.40 -7.13 -10.50
CA ASP A 102 -15.18 -8.49 -10.02
C ASP A 102 -14.89 -8.54 -8.53
N MET A 103 -14.21 -7.56 -7.94
CA MET A 103 -14.02 -7.46 -6.49
C MET A 103 -15.36 -7.13 -5.80
N GLY A 104 -16.19 -6.28 -6.41
CA GLY A 104 -17.56 -6.05 -5.93
C GLY A 104 -17.67 -5.19 -4.69
N VAL A 105 -16.70 -4.33 -4.45
CA VAL A 105 -16.67 -3.41 -3.31
C VAL A 105 -16.39 -1.99 -3.78
N ILE A 106 -16.77 -1.02 -2.96
CA ILE A 106 -16.54 0.41 -3.18
C ILE A 106 -15.57 0.87 -2.11
N GLU A 107 -14.45 1.43 -2.56
CA GLU A 107 -13.41 2.00 -1.72
C GLU A 107 -13.63 3.49 -1.53
N SER A 108 -13.34 3.99 -0.33
CA SER A 108 -13.27 5.40 -0.02
C SER A 108 -12.19 5.67 1.03
N SER A 109 -11.95 6.94 1.33
CA SER A 109 -11.11 7.36 2.47
C SER A 109 -11.97 8.12 3.47
N ASP A 110 -11.54 8.14 4.72
CA ASP A 110 -12.08 9.11 5.68
C ASP A 110 -11.52 10.50 5.34
N PRO A 111 -12.36 11.54 5.16
CA PRO A 111 -11.90 12.89 4.87
C PRO A 111 -11.04 13.49 6.00
N ASP A 112 -11.17 12.99 7.23
CA ASP A 112 -10.42 13.48 8.39
C ASP A 112 -9.02 12.83 8.50
N TRP A 113 -8.72 11.80 7.69
CA TRP A 113 -7.40 11.18 7.71
C TRP A 113 -6.33 12.13 7.15
N PRO A 114 -5.18 12.28 7.84
CA PRO A 114 -4.11 13.15 7.37
C PRO A 114 -3.63 12.77 5.97
N THR A 115 -3.51 13.77 5.10
CA THR A 115 -3.07 13.63 3.72
C THR A 115 -1.55 13.75 3.59
N SER A 116 -1.03 13.22 2.48
CA SER A 116 0.39 13.28 2.11
C SER A 116 0.62 14.07 0.82
N GLY A 117 1.83 13.99 0.27
CA GLY A 117 2.12 14.45 -1.09
C GLY A 117 1.34 13.68 -2.16
N SER A 118 0.87 12.47 -1.88
CA SER A 118 0.19 11.61 -2.84
C SER A 118 -1.31 11.55 -2.53
N VAL A 119 -2.15 11.75 -3.54
CA VAL A 119 -3.62 11.78 -3.37
C VAL A 119 -4.21 10.47 -2.86
N TRP A 120 -3.52 9.35 -3.06
CA TRP A 120 -3.97 8.01 -2.68
C TRP A 120 -3.51 7.59 -1.27
N LEU A 121 -2.57 8.33 -0.67
CA LEU A 121 -1.89 7.92 0.56
C LEU A 121 -2.34 8.81 1.72
N HIS A 122 -3.09 8.20 2.63
CA HIS A 122 -3.51 8.75 3.90
C HIS A 122 -2.74 8.10 5.05
N VAL A 123 -2.52 8.84 6.13
CA VAL A 123 -1.77 8.34 7.31
C VAL A 123 -2.71 7.58 8.24
N VAL A 124 -2.67 6.25 8.19
CA VAL A 124 -3.55 5.37 8.98
C VAL A 124 -2.76 4.21 9.60
N PRO A 125 -1.91 4.48 10.60
CA PRO A 125 -0.97 3.50 11.17
C PRO A 125 -1.66 2.26 11.72
N LYS A 126 -2.84 2.38 12.34
CA LYS A 126 -3.62 1.24 12.85
C LYS A 126 -4.00 0.23 11.75
N GLY A 127 -4.03 0.65 10.49
CA GLY A 127 -4.20 -0.27 9.36
C GLY A 127 -3.04 -1.25 9.18
N MET A 128 -1.81 -0.83 9.51
CA MET A 128 -0.63 -1.70 9.50
C MET A 128 -0.75 -2.81 10.55
N ASN A 129 -1.14 -2.49 11.78
CA ASN A 129 -1.38 -3.51 12.81
C ASN A 129 -2.45 -4.53 12.37
N LYS A 130 -3.58 -4.03 11.83
CA LYS A 130 -4.67 -4.88 11.32
C LYS A 130 -4.20 -5.77 10.16
N LEU A 131 -3.37 -5.26 9.26
CA LEU A 131 -2.78 -6.01 8.16
C LEU A 131 -2.03 -7.24 8.65
N LEU A 132 -1.08 -7.00 9.55
CA LEU A 132 -0.13 -8.00 9.99
C LEU A 132 -0.87 -9.10 10.76
N ASN A 133 -1.87 -8.70 11.55
CA ASN A 133 -2.79 -9.64 12.19
C ASN A 133 -3.64 -10.43 11.20
N TRP A 134 -4.07 -9.84 10.08
CA TRP A 134 -4.77 -10.57 9.03
C TRP A 134 -3.84 -11.58 8.34
N ILE A 135 -2.64 -11.18 7.91
CA ILE A 135 -1.62 -12.06 7.32
C ILE A 135 -1.30 -13.21 8.27
N ARG A 136 -1.12 -12.91 9.56
CA ARG A 136 -0.88 -13.91 10.59
C ARG A 136 -1.96 -14.98 10.64
N LYS A 137 -3.23 -14.56 10.63
CA LYS A 137 -4.38 -15.47 10.73
C LYS A 137 -4.59 -16.25 9.44
N GLU A 138 -4.48 -15.59 8.29
CA GLU A 138 -4.76 -16.16 6.98
C GLU A 138 -3.70 -17.17 6.52
N TYR A 139 -2.43 -16.91 6.85
CA TYR A 139 -1.28 -17.65 6.31
C TYR A 139 -0.45 -18.36 7.39
N ASN A 140 -1.04 -18.64 8.55
CA ASN A 140 -0.40 -19.36 9.65
C ASN A 140 0.91 -18.73 10.15
N ASN A 141 0.90 -17.41 10.33
CA ASN A 141 1.99 -16.60 10.91
C ASN A 141 3.38 -16.79 10.28
N PRO A 142 3.52 -16.60 8.94
CA PRO A 142 4.81 -16.73 8.29
C PRO A 142 5.77 -15.62 8.78
N PRO A 143 7.10 -15.77 8.61
CA PRO A 143 8.02 -14.64 8.75
C PRO A 143 7.59 -13.49 7.83
N VAL A 144 7.35 -12.29 8.36
CA VAL A 144 6.90 -11.12 7.58
C VAL A 144 8.00 -10.08 7.51
N TYR A 145 8.31 -9.65 6.28
CA TYR A 145 9.21 -8.54 5.99
C TYR A 145 8.37 -7.38 5.43
N VAL A 146 8.30 -6.26 6.17
CA VAL A 146 7.74 -5.01 5.64
C VAL A 146 8.77 -4.43 4.69
N THR A 147 8.62 -4.74 3.40
CA THR A 147 9.60 -4.44 2.36
C THR A 147 9.53 -2.99 1.87
N GLU A 148 8.38 -2.35 2.06
CA GLU A 148 8.24 -0.90 1.91
C GLU A 148 7.19 -0.34 2.88
N ASN A 149 7.53 0.76 3.54
CA ASN A 149 6.59 1.67 4.20
C ASN A 149 7.16 3.09 4.18
N GLY A 150 6.33 4.09 3.86
CA GLY A 150 6.79 5.46 3.71
C GLY A 150 5.70 6.48 3.42
N VAL A 151 6.07 7.76 3.39
CA VAL A 151 5.14 8.84 3.08
C VAL A 151 5.76 9.89 2.18
N SER A 152 4.95 10.38 1.24
CA SER A 152 5.36 11.45 0.35
C SER A 152 5.13 12.84 0.95
N ASP A 153 5.98 13.78 0.55
CA ASP A 153 5.68 15.21 0.60
C ASP A 153 5.97 15.88 -0.75
N ARG A 154 5.88 17.20 -0.80
CA ARG A 154 6.18 18.00 -2.01
C ARG A 154 7.62 18.54 -2.05
N GLY A 155 8.45 18.19 -1.07
CA GLY A 155 9.86 18.55 -0.96
C GLY A 155 10.23 19.25 0.34
N GLY A 156 11.49 19.66 0.41
CA GLY A 156 12.10 20.28 1.59
C GLY A 156 12.77 19.28 2.52
N THR A 157 13.59 19.80 3.44
CA THR A 157 14.38 18.97 4.37
C THR A 157 13.85 18.99 5.81
N ASN A 158 12.94 19.91 6.16
CA ASN A 158 12.27 19.92 7.47
C ASN A 158 10.93 19.20 7.38
N ASP A 159 10.98 17.88 7.35
CA ASP A 159 9.86 16.99 7.01
C ASP A 159 9.22 16.34 8.25
N VAL A 160 8.71 17.17 9.15
CA VAL A 160 8.13 16.74 10.45
C VAL A 160 7.00 15.72 10.27
N LYS A 161 6.14 15.88 9.25
CA LYS A 161 5.08 14.91 8.96
C LYS A 161 5.61 13.51 8.64
N ARG A 162 6.79 13.41 8.00
CA ARG A 162 7.43 12.10 7.73
C ARG A 162 7.99 11.49 9.00
N ILE A 163 8.48 12.29 9.94
CA ILE A 163 8.88 11.81 11.28
C ILE A 163 7.67 11.19 11.98
N ASP A 164 6.54 11.91 12.04
CA ASP A 164 5.35 11.43 12.74
C ASP A 164 4.76 10.17 12.07
N TYR A 165 4.82 10.09 10.73
CA TYR A 165 4.45 8.90 9.98
C TYR A 165 5.30 7.68 10.39
N PHE A 166 6.63 7.77 10.31
CA PHE A 166 7.50 6.64 10.65
C PHE A 166 7.36 6.21 12.10
N ASN A 167 7.30 7.16 13.04
CA ASN A 167 7.11 6.83 14.44
C ASN A 167 5.80 6.06 14.65
N SER A 168 4.67 6.57 14.12
CA SER A 168 3.36 5.93 14.32
C SER A 168 3.21 4.58 13.60
N TYR A 169 3.81 4.41 12.42
CA TYR A 169 3.78 3.12 11.71
C TYR A 169 4.69 2.07 12.36
N LEU A 170 5.86 2.47 12.87
CA LEU A 170 6.72 1.57 13.63
C LEU A 170 6.05 1.15 14.95
N GLU A 171 5.35 2.04 15.65
CA GLU A 171 4.51 1.67 16.79
C GLU A 171 3.45 0.64 16.41
N ALA A 172 2.72 0.85 15.31
CA ALA A 172 1.72 -0.13 14.86
C ALA A 172 2.33 -1.50 14.49
N VAL A 173 3.58 -1.54 14.01
CA VAL A 173 4.31 -2.79 13.78
C VAL A 173 4.69 -3.43 15.12
N LEU A 174 5.15 -2.65 16.11
CA LEU A 174 5.44 -3.15 17.45
C LEU A 174 4.18 -3.73 18.12
N ASP A 175 3.04 -3.04 18.04
CA ASP A 175 1.76 -3.55 18.51
C ASP A 175 1.42 -4.90 17.86
N ALA A 176 1.67 -5.05 16.55
CA ALA A 176 1.43 -6.30 15.85
C ALA A 176 2.37 -7.43 16.31
N ILE A 177 3.63 -7.10 16.63
CA ILE A 177 4.59 -8.05 17.21
C ILE A 177 4.10 -8.48 18.60
N GLU A 178 3.61 -7.56 19.42
CA GLU A 178 3.01 -7.86 20.73
C GLU A 178 1.75 -8.75 20.59
N ASP A 179 0.96 -8.55 19.54
CA ASP A 179 -0.17 -9.44 19.19
C ASP A 179 0.27 -10.84 18.75
N GLY A 180 1.57 -11.07 18.50
CA GLY A 180 2.17 -12.34 18.13
C GLY A 180 2.48 -12.50 16.63
N CYS A 181 2.46 -11.42 15.85
CA CYS A 181 2.87 -11.46 14.43
C CYS A 181 4.39 -11.63 14.32
N ASN A 182 4.83 -12.53 13.45
CA ASN A 182 6.25 -12.82 13.21
C ASN A 182 6.90 -11.80 12.25
N VAL A 183 6.94 -10.53 12.63
CA VAL A 183 7.58 -9.47 11.83
C VAL A 183 9.08 -9.44 12.13
N GLN A 184 9.90 -9.61 11.11
CA GLN A 184 11.36 -9.74 11.27
C GLN A 184 12.17 -8.62 10.61
N MET A 185 11.56 -7.89 9.66
CA MET A 185 12.24 -6.84 8.92
C MET A 185 11.30 -5.69 8.60
N TYR A 186 11.84 -4.47 8.60
CA TYR A 186 11.16 -3.26 8.19
C TYR A 186 12.11 -2.40 7.35
N ILE A 187 11.67 -2.04 6.14
CA ILE A 187 12.44 -1.25 5.18
C ILE A 187 11.67 0.03 4.85
N ALA A 188 12.27 1.17 5.19
CA ALA A 188 11.71 2.48 4.87
C ALA A 188 11.77 2.75 3.36
N TRP A 189 10.62 3.10 2.78
CA TRP A 189 10.53 3.69 1.44
C TRP A 189 10.56 5.22 1.55
N SER A 190 11.59 5.90 1.07
CA SER A 190 12.79 5.38 0.42
C SER A 190 14.06 5.95 1.04
N LEU A 191 15.20 5.35 0.71
CA LEU A 191 16.50 5.89 1.12
C LEU A 191 16.67 7.35 0.67
N MET A 192 16.28 7.68 -0.56
CA MET A 192 16.44 9.02 -1.12
C MET A 192 15.34 9.35 -2.13
N ASP A 193 15.08 10.63 -2.36
CA ASP A 193 14.15 11.09 -3.38
C ASP A 193 14.50 10.45 -4.73
N SER A 194 13.48 9.95 -5.44
CA SER A 194 13.63 9.22 -6.70
C SER A 194 12.59 9.66 -7.74
N TYR A 195 12.59 9.02 -8.91
CA TYR A 195 11.54 9.17 -9.90
C TYR A 195 10.32 8.33 -9.48
N GLU A 196 9.24 8.99 -9.11
CA GLU A 196 8.01 8.39 -8.59
C GLU A 196 6.99 8.16 -9.71
N TRP A 197 7.35 7.27 -10.64
CA TRP A 197 6.45 6.79 -11.70
C TRP A 197 5.71 7.93 -12.43
N LYS A 198 4.38 7.90 -12.44
CA LYS A 198 3.53 8.92 -13.09
C LYS A 198 3.63 10.30 -12.45
N ALA A 199 4.04 10.40 -11.19
CA ALA A 199 4.25 11.67 -10.51
C ALA A 199 5.63 12.29 -10.86
N GLY A 200 6.50 11.55 -11.55
CA GLY A 200 7.85 11.98 -11.87
C GLY A 200 8.60 12.39 -10.61
N PHE A 201 9.16 13.60 -10.59
CA PHE A 201 9.87 14.11 -9.41
C PHE A 201 9.00 15.00 -8.52
N THR A 202 7.66 14.97 -8.61
CA THR A 202 6.79 15.90 -7.85
C THR A 202 6.42 15.39 -6.45
N GLU A 203 6.55 14.10 -6.21
CA GLU A 203 6.28 13.44 -4.93
C GLU A 203 7.60 12.91 -4.37
N LYS A 204 7.89 13.21 -3.10
CA LYS A 204 9.18 12.91 -2.47
C LYS A 204 8.98 11.93 -1.32
N PHE A 205 9.49 10.71 -1.44
CA PHE A 205 9.45 9.69 -0.38
C PHE A 205 10.75 9.57 0.42
N GLY A 206 11.84 10.15 -0.07
CA GLY A 206 13.17 9.88 0.48
C GLY A 206 13.39 10.41 1.89
N LEU A 207 14.14 9.67 2.68
CA LEU A 207 14.81 10.18 3.88
C LEU A 207 15.87 11.24 3.51
N TYR A 208 16.45 11.14 2.32
CA TYR A 208 17.40 12.11 1.77
C TYR A 208 16.77 12.87 0.60
N HIS A 209 16.87 14.20 0.66
CA HIS A 209 16.56 15.05 -0.48
C HIS A 209 17.59 14.86 -1.60
N VAL A 210 17.15 14.81 -2.86
CA VAL A 210 18.03 14.80 -4.03
C VAL A 210 17.85 16.07 -4.86
N ASP A 211 18.96 16.73 -5.16
CA ASP A 211 18.99 17.81 -6.12
C ASP A 211 19.01 17.26 -7.56
N PHE A 212 17.84 17.24 -8.19
CA PHE A 212 17.69 16.75 -9.57
C PHE A 212 18.13 17.75 -10.64
N THR A 213 18.38 19.02 -10.30
CA THR A 213 18.87 20.02 -11.26
C THR A 213 20.39 20.03 -11.32
N SER A 214 21.06 19.69 -10.22
CA SER A 214 22.50 19.49 -10.19
C SER A 214 22.93 18.18 -10.86
N PRO A 215 23.90 18.18 -11.80
CA PRO A 215 24.41 16.96 -12.43
C PRO A 215 25.01 15.97 -11.41
N ASN A 216 25.47 16.47 -10.26
CA ASN A 216 26.04 15.64 -9.20
C ASN A 216 24.99 14.86 -8.39
N ARG A 217 23.70 15.18 -8.54
CA ARG A 217 22.59 14.56 -7.80
C ARG A 217 22.86 14.51 -6.29
N THR A 218 23.23 15.65 -5.71
CA THR A 218 23.64 15.73 -4.30
C THR A 218 22.51 15.26 -3.39
N ARG A 219 22.84 14.37 -2.44
CA ARG A 219 21.91 13.87 -1.40
C ARG A 219 22.09 14.71 -0.14
N THR A 220 21.00 15.23 0.40
CA THR A 220 21.00 16.02 1.64
C THR A 220 20.07 15.36 2.66
N PRO A 221 20.55 14.98 3.87
CA PRO A 221 19.70 14.34 4.87
C PRO A 221 18.55 15.28 5.28
N LYS A 222 17.32 14.76 5.25
CA LYS A 222 16.17 15.44 5.85
C LYS A 222 16.15 15.23 7.38
N ALA A 223 15.25 15.90 8.08
CA ALA A 223 15.08 15.71 9.52
C ALA A 223 14.69 14.25 9.85
N SER A 224 13.84 13.65 9.02
CA SER A 224 13.45 12.23 9.14
C SER A 224 14.62 11.26 9.04
N ALA A 225 15.65 11.51 8.21
CA ALA A 225 16.84 10.66 8.13
C ALA A 225 17.56 10.57 9.48
N LYS A 226 17.67 11.69 10.20
CA LYS A 226 18.29 11.73 11.53
C LYS A 226 17.47 10.97 12.56
N VAL A 227 16.14 11.13 12.55
CA VAL A 227 15.25 10.40 13.46
C VAL A 227 15.30 8.90 13.18
N TYR A 228 15.20 8.50 11.92
CA TYR A 228 15.26 7.08 11.53
C TYR A 228 16.61 6.46 11.90
N ALA A 229 17.72 7.17 11.69
CA ALA A 229 19.05 6.73 12.15
C ALA A 229 19.12 6.60 13.68
N ASN A 230 18.47 7.49 14.44
CA ASN A 230 18.39 7.38 15.89
C ASN A 230 17.57 6.16 16.33
N ILE A 231 16.46 5.86 15.67
CA ILE A 231 15.66 4.65 15.94
C ILE A 231 16.51 3.40 15.69
N VAL A 232 17.19 3.31 14.55
CA VAL A 232 18.06 2.17 14.22
C VAL A 232 19.24 2.05 15.19
N LYS A 233 19.79 3.17 15.67
CA LYS A 233 20.91 3.14 16.63
C LYS A 233 20.49 2.74 18.05
N THR A 234 19.31 3.21 18.48
CA THR A 234 18.86 3.07 19.89
C THR A 234 17.86 1.95 20.09
N HIS A 235 17.32 1.40 19.00
CA HIS A 235 16.21 0.44 18.98
C HIS A 235 14.97 0.97 19.73
N ARG A 236 14.74 2.28 19.68
CA ARG A 236 13.65 2.95 20.40
C ARG A 236 13.05 4.08 19.58
N ILE A 237 11.74 4.27 19.73
CA ILE A 237 11.00 5.41 19.17
C ILE A 237 11.01 6.52 20.23
N ASP A 238 11.65 7.65 19.91
CA ASP A 238 11.65 8.85 20.75
C ASP A 238 10.82 9.95 20.07
N TRP A 239 9.63 10.20 20.59
CA TRP A 239 8.73 11.25 20.11
C TRP A 239 9.22 12.67 20.39
N SER A 240 10.14 12.83 21.35
CA SER A 240 10.71 14.14 21.69
C SER A 240 11.91 14.50 20.81
N TYR A 241 12.59 13.51 20.21
CA TYR A 241 13.71 13.75 19.31
C TYR A 241 13.22 14.33 17.97
N ARG A 242 13.38 15.64 17.81
CA ARG A 242 12.95 16.43 16.64
C ARG A 242 14.10 17.32 16.14
N PRO A 243 15.16 16.74 15.55
CA PRO A 243 16.31 17.49 15.10
C PRO A 243 15.97 18.35 13.88
N ALA A 244 16.56 19.55 13.80
CA ALA A 244 16.57 20.31 12.55
C ALA A 244 17.41 19.59 11.47
N PRO A 245 17.08 19.72 10.18
CA PRO A 245 17.95 19.24 9.12
C PRO A 245 19.26 20.04 9.08
N GLU A 246 20.34 19.43 8.61
CA GLU A 246 21.66 20.10 8.53
C GLU A 246 21.64 21.28 7.56
N LYS A 247 20.93 21.10 6.45
CA LYS A 247 20.71 22.14 5.44
C LYS A 247 19.23 22.33 5.25
N MET A 248 18.75 23.54 5.53
CA MET A 248 17.36 23.94 5.32
C MET A 248 17.10 24.17 3.82
N ILE A 249 16.32 23.28 3.22
CA ILE A 249 15.81 23.41 1.86
C ILE A 249 14.30 23.52 1.99
N LYS A 250 13.72 24.56 1.39
CA LYS A 250 12.28 24.76 1.39
C LYS A 250 11.64 23.91 0.29
N PRO A 251 10.40 23.42 0.49
CA PRO A 251 9.65 22.86 -0.62
C PRO A 251 9.50 23.91 -1.74
N PRO A 252 9.40 23.48 -3.01
CA PRO A 252 8.99 24.37 -4.08
C PRO A 252 7.65 25.03 -3.71
N ALA A 253 7.48 26.29 -4.10
CA ALA A 253 6.21 26.97 -3.92
C ALA A 253 5.09 26.14 -4.57
N PRO A 254 3.89 26.08 -3.97
CA PRO A 254 2.76 25.41 -4.62
C PRO A 254 2.59 26.02 -6.00
N TYR A 255 2.55 25.19 -7.03
CA TYR A 255 2.35 25.62 -8.41
C TYR A 255 1.04 26.43 -8.47
N ARG A 256 1.15 27.75 -8.65
CA ARG A 256 0.02 28.58 -9.04
C ARG A 256 -0.20 28.30 -10.51
N SER A 257 -1.29 27.62 -10.86
CA SER A 257 -1.67 27.41 -12.26
C SER A 257 -2.16 28.73 -12.85
N ASP A 258 -1.25 29.61 -13.22
CA ASP A 258 -1.57 30.65 -14.20
C ASP A 258 -1.52 30.02 -15.58
N SER A 259 -2.67 30.09 -16.27
CA SER A 259 -2.93 29.70 -17.66
C SER A 259 -2.89 28.20 -18.02
N SER A 260 -4.02 27.76 -18.57
CA SER A 260 -4.28 26.44 -19.12
C SER A 260 -3.34 26.09 -20.28
N VAL A 261 -2.53 25.04 -20.11
CA VAL A 261 -1.85 24.39 -21.24
C VAL A 261 -2.46 23.00 -21.40
N ARG A 262 -3.16 22.79 -22.53
CA ARG A 262 -3.68 21.46 -22.93
C ARG A 262 -2.52 20.64 -23.50
N LEU A 263 -2.23 19.49 -22.90
CA LEU A 263 -1.34 18.49 -23.50
C LEU A 263 -2.18 17.48 -24.32
N PRO A 264 -1.78 17.14 -25.56
CA PRO A 264 -2.44 16.09 -26.33
C PRO A 264 -2.14 14.72 -25.69
N VAL A 265 -3.18 14.01 -25.29
CA VAL A 265 -3.10 12.67 -24.70
C VAL A 265 -2.63 11.69 -25.78
N THR A 266 -1.40 11.20 -25.68
CA THR A 266 -0.95 9.99 -26.38
C THR A 266 -0.83 8.89 -25.33
N TYR A 267 -1.71 7.89 -25.41
CA TYR A 267 -1.70 6.73 -24.53
C TYR A 267 -0.48 5.85 -24.86
N LEU A 268 0.49 5.79 -23.95
CA LEU A 268 1.48 4.72 -23.90
C LEU A 268 1.17 3.84 -22.69
N PHE A 269 0.61 2.66 -22.97
CA PHE A 269 0.48 1.59 -22.00
C PHE A 269 1.85 0.93 -21.82
N VAL A 270 2.45 1.13 -20.65
CA VAL A 270 3.53 0.28 -20.15
C VAL A 270 3.07 -0.23 -18.79
N ALA A 271 2.89 -1.55 -18.70
CA ALA A 271 2.55 -2.24 -17.47
C ALA A 271 3.79 -2.28 -16.57
N ALA A 272 3.79 -1.49 -15.50
CA ALA A 272 4.66 -1.68 -14.35
C ALA A 272 3.76 -2.09 -13.18
N LEU A 273 3.92 -3.33 -12.71
CA LEU A 273 3.19 -3.87 -11.57
C LEU A 273 3.93 -3.43 -10.30
N ALA A 274 3.55 -2.28 -9.74
CA ALA A 274 3.84 -1.93 -8.35
C ALA A 274 2.54 -2.16 -7.57
N ILE A 275 2.48 -3.24 -6.79
CA ILE A 275 1.33 -3.49 -5.91
C ILE A 275 1.53 -2.61 -4.67
N VAL A 276 0.93 -1.43 -4.69
CA VAL A 276 0.69 -0.63 -3.47
C VAL A 276 -0.44 -1.33 -2.72
N LEU A 277 -0.12 -2.05 -1.64
CA LEU A 277 -1.15 -2.74 -0.86
C LEU A 277 -1.87 -1.72 0.03
N LYS A 278 -3.17 -1.57 -0.23
CA LYS A 278 -4.11 -0.70 0.49
C LYS A 278 -5.01 -1.58 1.32
N LEU A 279 -5.26 -1.20 2.57
CA LEU A 279 -5.94 -2.09 3.50
C LEU A 279 -7.17 -1.52 4.15
N VAL A 280 -8.08 -2.44 4.45
CA VAL A 280 -9.45 -2.12 4.79
C VAL A 280 -9.65 -1.98 6.28
N TYR A 281 -10.40 -0.96 6.69
CA TYR A 281 -10.79 -0.76 8.07
C TYR A 281 -12.28 -1.08 8.29
N SER A 282 -12.59 -2.10 9.11
CA SER A 282 -13.85 -2.15 9.89
C SER A 282 -13.55 -1.63 11.30
N SER A 283 -14.28 -0.60 11.73
CA SER A 283 -14.16 -0.02 13.08
C SER A 283 -14.65 -0.96 14.16
#